data_AF-A0A9P5XCZ2-F1
#
_entry.id   AF-A0A9P5XCZ2-F1
#
_cell.length_a   1.000
_cell.length_b   1.000
_cell.length_c   1.000
_cell.angle_alpha   90.00
_cell.angle_beta   90.00
_cell.angle_gamma   90.00
#
_symmetry.space_group_name_H-M   'P 1'
#
loop_
_entity.id
_entity.type
_entity.pdbx_description
1 polymer ?
#
loop_
_entity_poly.entity_id
_entity_poly.type
_entity_poly.pdbx_seq_one_letter_code
_entity_poly.pdbx_strand_id
1 'polypeptide(L)'
;MPLHTPTFTSHTLTLVQDGTKQNLESAMTLLNKKSEEISRLEAIIQNLQTPNTTLGASSLLGEAEKASFLAAVESANKRAVQAEKDVNFFRDLYGTQSAFVGELQAENKDLLSRAEIAEGQVQTGLGGIRETFELRMKQLEGEVDYHKRIATFIVEQAHRTQDDEIRRRAAEHPELEQRLKEMQAEMQARLEGAKAMIDVFEKQLTAKDRDNERLKEDKRRLEVEVEAVRKELEELRAEVERLGGRVARGDGGGDEVVAQVKKCTDVGADEIVNDMANDVAVVTAQEHVPVLGEVQVYRCRWKKDGKEHCDAMFFTKEELQRHIELGGHLE
;
A
#
# COMPACT_ATOMS: atom_id res chain seq x y z
N MET A 1 -112.98 -66.68 19.04
CA MET A 1 -114.38 -66.58 19.51
C MET A 1 -115.25 -67.37 18.54
N PRO A 2 -116.06 -68.32 19.01
CA PRO A 2 -116.86 -69.23 18.19
C PRO A 2 -118.27 -68.66 17.97
N LEU A 3 -119.14 -69.46 17.31
CA LEU A 3 -120.61 -69.35 17.29
C LEU A 3 -121.15 -68.41 16.19
N HIS A 4 -122.26 -68.64 15.47
CA HIS A 4 -123.44 -69.47 15.69
C HIS A 4 -124.10 -69.79 14.33
N THR A 5 -124.43 -71.06 14.10
CA THR A 5 -125.58 -71.47 13.27
C THR A 5 -126.88 -71.18 14.02
N PRO A 6 -127.98 -70.84 13.33
CA PRO A 6 -129.30 -71.35 13.74
C PRO A 6 -130.06 -71.94 12.53
N THR A 7 -130.33 -73.24 12.52
CA THR A 7 -131.54 -73.92 13.06
C THR A 7 -132.86 -73.53 12.37
N PHE A 8 -133.24 -74.41 11.45
CA PHE A 8 -134.58 -74.91 11.16
C PHE A 8 -135.63 -74.69 12.29
N THR A 9 -136.79 -74.15 11.94
CA THR A 9 -138.06 -74.37 12.67
C THR A 9 -139.14 -74.80 11.69
N SER A 10 -139.57 -76.05 11.87
CA SER A 10 -140.67 -76.72 11.19
C SER A 10 -142.01 -76.24 11.75
N HIS A 11 -142.93 -75.80 10.90
CA HIS A 11 -144.35 -75.69 11.23
C HIS A 11 -145.17 -76.56 10.28
N THR A 12 -145.69 -77.65 10.85
CA THR A 12 -146.71 -78.55 10.30
C THR A 12 -148.11 -77.94 10.46
N LEU A 13 -148.88 -77.84 9.39
CA LEU A 13 -150.30 -77.49 9.41
C LEU A 13 -151.08 -78.39 8.45
N THR A 14 -152.10 -79.05 8.99
CA THR A 14 -152.89 -80.16 8.43
C THR A 14 -154.15 -79.69 7.70
N LEU A 15 -154.30 -80.17 6.47
CA LEU A 15 -155.45 -80.82 5.81
C LEU A 15 -156.89 -80.35 6.13
N VAL A 16 -157.60 -79.84 5.10
CA VAL A 16 -159.06 -80.03 4.92
C VAL A 16 -159.36 -80.36 3.45
N GLN A 17 -160.08 -81.47 3.29
CA GLN A 17 -160.74 -82.12 2.13
C GLN A 17 -161.63 -81.16 1.32
N ASP A 18 -162.06 -81.37 0.07
CA ASP A 18 -162.18 -82.52 -0.83
C ASP A 18 -162.36 -81.94 -2.26
N GLY A 19 -161.84 -82.61 -3.30
CA GLY A 19 -162.23 -82.33 -4.71
C GLY A 19 -161.15 -81.93 -5.74
N THR A 20 -159.87 -82.30 -5.57
CA THR A 20 -158.75 -81.71 -6.36
C THR A 20 -157.83 -82.71 -7.09
N LYS A 21 -158.29 -83.92 -7.45
CA LYS A 21 -157.42 -84.92 -8.11
C LYS A 21 -156.91 -84.53 -9.52
N GLN A 22 -157.65 -83.76 -10.32
CA GLN A 22 -157.17 -83.28 -11.63
C GLN A 22 -156.29 -82.02 -11.55
N ASN A 23 -156.49 -81.20 -10.51
CA ASN A 23 -155.64 -80.04 -10.26
C ASN A 23 -154.26 -80.44 -9.69
N LEU A 24 -154.18 -81.58 -9.00
CA LEU A 24 -152.93 -82.09 -8.43
C LEU A 24 -151.97 -82.66 -9.50
N GLU A 25 -152.48 -83.39 -10.50
CA GLU A 25 -151.65 -83.86 -11.63
C GLU A 25 -151.13 -82.71 -12.50
N SER A 26 -151.97 -81.69 -12.72
CA SER A 26 -151.57 -80.46 -13.41
C SER A 26 -150.55 -79.66 -12.59
N ALA A 27 -150.71 -79.61 -11.26
CA ALA A 27 -149.72 -78.99 -10.37
C ALA A 27 -148.40 -79.78 -10.29
N MET A 28 -148.43 -81.12 -10.34
CA MET A 28 -147.23 -81.97 -10.35
C MET A 28 -146.46 -81.89 -11.67
N THR A 29 -147.16 -81.83 -12.80
CA THR A 29 -146.51 -81.60 -14.11
C THR A 29 -145.97 -80.18 -14.23
N LEU A 30 -146.65 -79.18 -13.66
CA LEU A 30 -146.12 -77.83 -13.53
C LEU A 30 -144.91 -77.77 -12.58
N LEU A 31 -144.93 -78.51 -11.47
CA LEU A 31 -143.81 -78.62 -10.54
C LEU A 31 -142.61 -79.29 -11.18
N ASN A 32 -142.81 -80.35 -11.96
CA ASN A 32 -141.72 -81.00 -12.71
C ASN A 32 -141.16 -80.07 -13.79
N LYS A 33 -142.02 -79.39 -14.56
CA LYS A 33 -141.57 -78.35 -15.50
C LYS A 33 -140.85 -77.21 -14.78
N LYS A 34 -141.32 -76.79 -13.61
CA LYS A 34 -140.67 -75.76 -12.80
C LYS A 34 -139.37 -76.27 -12.20
N SER A 35 -139.25 -77.55 -11.84
CA SER A 35 -138.03 -78.17 -11.33
C SER A 35 -136.99 -78.36 -12.43
N GLU A 36 -137.40 -78.74 -13.64
CA GLU A 36 -136.55 -78.75 -14.83
C GLU A 36 -136.10 -77.34 -15.19
N GLU A 37 -137.01 -76.36 -15.14
CA GLU A 37 -136.66 -74.97 -15.39
C GLU A 37 -135.76 -74.39 -14.29
N ILE A 38 -135.96 -74.78 -13.02
CA ILE A 38 -135.07 -74.43 -11.90
C ILE A 38 -133.69 -75.06 -12.12
N SER A 39 -133.61 -76.34 -12.48
CA SER A 39 -132.34 -77.02 -12.75
C SER A 39 -131.63 -76.40 -13.96
N ARG A 40 -132.39 -75.97 -14.97
CA ARG A 40 -131.88 -75.28 -16.16
C ARG A 40 -131.38 -73.88 -15.81
N LEU A 41 -132.10 -73.14 -14.97
CA LEU A 41 -131.69 -71.82 -14.48
C LEU A 41 -130.48 -71.93 -13.55
N GLU A 42 -130.41 -72.95 -12.70
CA GLU A 42 -129.24 -73.25 -11.86
C GLU A 42 -128.02 -73.60 -12.73
N ALA A 43 -128.19 -74.41 -13.78
CA ALA A 43 -127.13 -74.70 -14.74
C ALA A 43 -126.68 -73.45 -15.51
N ILE A 44 -127.60 -72.55 -15.87
CA ILE A 44 -127.27 -71.25 -16.50
C ILE A 44 -126.54 -70.33 -15.51
N ILE A 45 -127.01 -70.26 -14.26
CA ILE A 45 -126.36 -69.48 -13.20
C ILE A 45 -124.95 -70.01 -12.94
N GLN A 46 -124.77 -71.33 -12.90
CA GLN A 46 -123.48 -71.98 -12.70
C GLN A 46 -122.55 -71.78 -13.91
N ASN A 47 -123.08 -71.83 -15.14
CA ASN A 47 -122.37 -71.50 -16.38
C ASN A 47 -122.06 -70.01 -16.55
N LEU A 48 -122.73 -69.10 -15.83
CA LEU A 48 -122.40 -67.67 -15.80
C LEU A 48 -121.47 -67.33 -14.63
N GLN A 49 -121.58 -68.04 -13.51
CA GLN A 49 -120.70 -67.90 -12.35
C GLN A 49 -119.30 -68.43 -12.63
N THR A 50 -119.16 -69.56 -13.33
CA THR A 50 -117.85 -70.12 -13.71
C THR A 50 -117.00 -69.15 -14.54
N PRO A 51 -117.46 -68.55 -15.65
CA PRO A 51 -116.70 -67.54 -16.37
C PRO A 51 -116.52 -66.26 -15.54
N ASN A 52 -117.45 -65.86 -14.67
CA ASN A 52 -117.25 -64.71 -13.79
C ASN A 52 -116.14 -64.95 -12.75
N THR A 53 -116.05 -66.16 -12.21
CA THR A 53 -114.96 -66.54 -11.28
C THR A 53 -113.62 -66.68 -11.98
N THR A 54 -113.56 -67.18 -13.23
CA THR A 54 -112.31 -67.26 -14.00
C THR A 54 -111.89 -65.92 -14.60
N LEU A 55 -112.83 -65.04 -14.96
CA LEU A 55 -112.59 -63.63 -15.29
C LEU A 55 -112.08 -62.87 -14.06
N GLY A 56 -112.67 -63.10 -12.89
CA GLY A 56 -112.20 -62.53 -11.61
C GLY A 56 -110.77 -62.99 -11.27
N ALA A 57 -110.49 -64.29 -11.38
CA ALA A 57 -109.12 -64.82 -11.18
C ALA A 57 -108.12 -64.29 -12.21
N SER A 58 -108.50 -64.20 -13.49
CA SER A 58 -107.66 -63.60 -14.53
C SER A 58 -107.43 -62.10 -14.33
N SER A 59 -108.44 -61.37 -13.81
CA SER A 59 -108.31 -59.95 -13.43
C SER A 59 -107.33 -59.79 -12.28
N LEU A 60 -107.45 -60.60 -11.23
CA LEU A 60 -106.54 -60.57 -10.07
C LEU A 60 -105.10 -60.96 -10.45
N LEU A 61 -104.92 -61.96 -11.31
CA LEU A 61 -103.60 -62.31 -11.86
C LEU A 61 -103.03 -61.17 -12.70
N GLY A 62 -103.84 -60.55 -13.57
CA GLY A 62 -103.42 -59.40 -14.36
C GLY A 62 -103.10 -58.17 -13.51
N GLU A 63 -103.81 -57.95 -12.40
CA GLU A 63 -103.53 -56.89 -11.43
C GLU A 63 -102.23 -57.17 -10.66
N ALA A 64 -101.98 -58.41 -10.25
CA ALA A 64 -100.73 -58.81 -9.60
C ALA A 64 -99.53 -58.68 -10.54
N GLU A 65 -99.66 -59.11 -11.80
CA GLU A 65 -98.63 -58.93 -12.83
C GLU A 65 -98.38 -57.44 -13.09
N LYS A 66 -99.42 -56.62 -13.26
CA LYS A 66 -99.28 -55.17 -13.41
C LYS A 66 -98.57 -54.54 -12.20
N ALA A 67 -98.95 -54.92 -10.98
CA ALA A 67 -98.30 -54.42 -9.77
C ALA A 67 -96.82 -54.82 -9.72
N SER A 68 -96.49 -56.07 -10.07
CA SER A 68 -95.11 -56.56 -10.17
C SER A 68 -94.30 -55.81 -11.24
N PHE A 69 -94.87 -55.63 -12.44
CA PHE A 69 -94.22 -54.87 -13.50
C PHE A 69 -93.99 -53.41 -13.10
N LEU A 70 -94.97 -52.76 -12.47
CA LEU A 70 -94.81 -51.40 -11.97
C LEU A 70 -93.71 -51.29 -10.90
N ALA A 71 -93.65 -52.23 -9.96
CA ALA A 71 -92.59 -52.28 -8.96
C ALA A 71 -91.21 -52.51 -9.59
N ALA A 72 -91.13 -53.37 -10.63
CA ALA A 72 -89.89 -53.60 -11.37
C ALA A 72 -89.44 -52.35 -12.15
N VAL A 73 -90.37 -51.64 -12.79
CA VAL A 73 -90.11 -50.36 -13.47
C VAL A 73 -89.66 -49.30 -12.48
N GLU A 74 -90.32 -49.19 -11.33
CA GLU A 74 -89.93 -48.23 -10.29
C GLU A 74 -88.54 -48.53 -9.73
N SER A 75 -88.23 -49.81 -9.47
CA SER A 75 -86.90 -50.26 -9.04
C SER A 75 -85.83 -50.02 -10.10
N ALA A 76 -86.14 -50.26 -11.38
CA ALA A 76 -85.24 -49.96 -12.49
C ALA A 76 -84.99 -48.45 -12.62
N ASN A 77 -86.02 -47.62 -12.50
CA ASN A 77 -85.91 -46.16 -12.52
C ASN A 77 -85.06 -45.65 -11.34
N LYS A 78 -85.27 -46.18 -10.13
CA LYS A 78 -84.43 -45.82 -8.96
C LYS A 78 -82.96 -46.17 -9.20
N ARG A 79 -82.67 -47.33 -9.80
CA ARG A 79 -81.30 -47.73 -10.16
C ARG A 79 -80.71 -46.83 -11.25
N ALA A 80 -81.48 -46.47 -12.28
CA ALA A 80 -81.04 -45.57 -13.34
C ALA A 80 -80.70 -44.18 -12.78
N VAL A 81 -81.58 -43.60 -11.96
CA VAL A 81 -81.33 -42.30 -11.31
C VAL A 81 -80.10 -42.34 -10.40
N GLN A 82 -79.88 -43.43 -9.66
CA GLN A 82 -78.68 -43.57 -8.85
C GLN A 82 -77.42 -43.69 -9.71
N ALA A 83 -77.45 -44.47 -10.79
CA ALA A 83 -76.34 -44.58 -11.72
C ALA A 83 -76.00 -43.23 -12.38
N GLU A 84 -77.00 -42.43 -12.75
CA GLU A 84 -76.79 -41.07 -13.26
C GLU A 84 -76.14 -40.15 -12.22
N LYS A 85 -76.55 -40.24 -10.95
CA LYS A 85 -75.90 -39.50 -9.85
C LYS A 85 -74.45 -39.90 -9.68
N ASP A 86 -74.14 -41.20 -9.73
CA ASP A 86 -72.77 -41.70 -9.58
C ASP A 86 -71.91 -41.25 -10.77
N VAL A 87 -72.42 -41.31 -11.99
CA VAL A 87 -71.73 -40.81 -13.20
C VAL A 87 -71.43 -39.32 -13.08
N ASN A 88 -72.40 -38.51 -12.67
CA ASN A 88 -72.20 -37.07 -12.47
C ASN A 88 -71.17 -36.80 -11.36
N PHE A 89 -71.25 -37.52 -10.24
CA PHE A 89 -70.29 -37.42 -9.16
C PHE A 89 -68.86 -37.73 -9.62
N PHE A 90 -68.65 -38.81 -10.39
CA PHE A 90 -67.32 -39.12 -10.92
C PHE A 90 -66.85 -38.09 -11.94
N ARG A 91 -67.75 -37.57 -12.80
CA ARG A 91 -67.40 -36.52 -13.75
C ARG A 91 -66.91 -35.26 -13.04
N ASP A 92 -67.60 -34.86 -11.98
CA ASP A 92 -67.23 -33.69 -11.18
C ASP A 92 -65.92 -33.95 -10.40
N LEU A 93 -65.74 -35.15 -9.86
CA LEU A 93 -64.49 -35.56 -9.21
C LEU A 93 -63.30 -35.53 -10.19
N TYR A 94 -63.45 -36.06 -11.40
CA TYR A 94 -62.42 -36.00 -12.43
C TYR A 94 -62.17 -34.57 -12.90
N GLY A 95 -63.22 -33.75 -13.02
CA GLY A 95 -63.10 -32.34 -13.37
C GLY A 95 -62.28 -31.57 -12.34
N THR A 96 -62.59 -31.75 -11.05
CA THR A 96 -61.86 -31.09 -9.95
C THR A 96 -60.42 -31.58 -9.83
N GLN A 97 -60.18 -32.90 -9.94
CA GLN A 97 -58.82 -33.45 -9.91
C GLN A 97 -57.99 -33.00 -11.12
N SER A 98 -58.58 -32.97 -12.31
CA SER A 98 -57.88 -32.48 -13.51
C SER A 98 -57.56 -31.00 -13.42
N ALA A 99 -58.45 -30.18 -12.87
CA ALA A 99 -58.19 -28.77 -12.63
C ALA A 99 -57.03 -28.58 -11.64
N PHE A 100 -57.05 -29.33 -10.53
CA PHE A 100 -56.00 -29.30 -9.52
C PHE A 100 -54.62 -29.73 -10.07
N VAL A 101 -54.57 -30.79 -10.89
CA VAL A 101 -53.31 -31.20 -11.54
C VAL A 101 -52.80 -30.11 -12.50
N GLY A 102 -53.71 -29.45 -13.22
CA GLY A 102 -53.36 -28.31 -14.07
C GLY A 102 -52.78 -27.14 -13.28
N GLU A 103 -53.37 -26.80 -12.13
CA GLU A 103 -52.87 -25.77 -11.21
C GLU A 103 -51.48 -26.13 -10.67
N LEU A 104 -51.28 -27.37 -10.20
CA LEU A 104 -49.97 -27.83 -9.72
C LEU A 104 -48.90 -27.81 -10.82
N GLN A 105 -49.25 -28.16 -12.05
CA GLN A 105 -48.31 -28.08 -13.17
C GLN A 105 -47.93 -26.64 -13.50
N ALA A 106 -48.90 -25.71 -13.46
CA ALA A 106 -48.65 -24.29 -13.66
C ALA A 106 -47.78 -23.70 -12.54
N GLU A 107 -48.07 -24.03 -11.29
CA GLU A 107 -47.27 -23.62 -10.13
C GLU A 107 -45.85 -24.17 -10.21
N ASN A 108 -45.69 -25.46 -10.51
CA ASN A 108 -44.36 -26.06 -10.62
C ASN A 108 -43.53 -25.40 -11.74
N LYS A 109 -44.16 -25.07 -12.88
CA LYS A 109 -43.50 -24.31 -13.95
C LYS A 109 -43.08 -22.91 -13.51
N ASP A 110 -43.92 -22.21 -12.74
CA ASP A 110 -43.58 -20.89 -12.20
C ASP A 110 -42.45 -20.97 -11.17
N LEU A 111 -42.48 -21.96 -10.27
CA LEU A 111 -41.41 -22.20 -9.30
C LEU A 111 -40.07 -22.52 -9.99
N LEU A 112 -40.08 -23.34 -11.04
CA LEU A 112 -38.88 -23.62 -11.83
C LEU A 112 -38.32 -22.36 -12.48
N SER A 113 -39.18 -21.54 -13.10
CA SER A 113 -38.77 -20.25 -13.68
C SER A 113 -38.13 -19.32 -12.63
N ARG A 114 -38.72 -19.23 -11.44
CA ARG A 114 -38.16 -18.43 -10.33
C ARG A 114 -36.83 -18.99 -9.84
N ALA A 115 -36.70 -20.30 -9.76
CA ALA A 115 -35.46 -20.97 -9.37
C ALA A 115 -34.34 -20.68 -10.39
N GLU A 116 -34.62 -20.82 -11.68
CA GLU A 116 -33.65 -20.52 -12.76
C GLU A 116 -33.19 -19.06 -12.71
N ILE A 117 -34.09 -18.10 -12.48
CA ILE A 117 -33.73 -16.67 -12.33
C ILE A 117 -32.85 -16.46 -11.10
N ALA A 118 -33.23 -17.04 -9.96
CA ALA A 118 -32.46 -16.91 -8.73
C ALA A 118 -31.06 -17.52 -8.87
N GLU A 119 -30.95 -18.70 -9.48
CA GLU A 119 -29.67 -19.35 -9.78
C GLU A 119 -28.81 -18.50 -10.72
N GLY A 120 -29.40 -17.93 -11.78
CA GLY A 120 -28.70 -17.04 -12.70
C GLY A 120 -28.19 -15.76 -12.02
N GLN A 121 -28.99 -15.17 -11.13
CA GLN A 121 -28.58 -13.99 -10.35
C GLN A 121 -27.44 -14.32 -9.38
N VAL A 122 -27.53 -15.45 -8.67
CA VAL A 122 -26.46 -15.92 -7.77
C VAL A 122 -25.18 -16.19 -8.54
N GLN A 123 -25.26 -16.89 -9.68
CA GLN A 123 -24.09 -17.18 -10.51
C GLN A 123 -23.43 -15.90 -11.04
N THR A 124 -24.23 -14.93 -11.51
CA THR A 124 -23.73 -13.63 -11.98
C THR A 124 -23.09 -12.82 -10.84
N GLY A 125 -23.75 -12.76 -9.68
CA GLY A 125 -23.23 -12.06 -8.51
C GLY A 125 -21.93 -12.67 -7.98
N LEU A 126 -21.85 -14.00 -7.88
CA LEU A 126 -20.63 -14.71 -7.50
C LEU A 126 -19.50 -14.51 -8.52
N GLY A 127 -19.83 -14.51 -9.82
CA GLY A 127 -18.88 -14.19 -10.89
C GLY A 127 -18.27 -12.79 -10.73
N GLY A 128 -19.11 -11.77 -10.55
CA GLY A 128 -18.64 -10.39 -10.36
C GLY A 128 -17.80 -10.19 -9.09
N ILE A 129 -18.17 -10.85 -7.98
CA ILE A 129 -17.37 -10.83 -6.75
C ILE A 129 -16.00 -11.46 -7.00
N ARG A 130 -15.96 -12.61 -7.67
CA ARG A 130 -14.71 -13.31 -8.02
C ARG A 130 -13.81 -12.44 -8.89
N GLU A 131 -14.34 -11.86 -9.96
CA GLU A 131 -13.59 -10.96 -10.84
C GLU A 131 -13.02 -9.74 -10.09
N THR A 132 -13.81 -9.15 -9.19
CA THR A 132 -13.39 -8.00 -8.37
C THR A 132 -12.21 -8.38 -7.46
N PHE A 133 -12.28 -9.55 -6.81
CA PHE A 133 -11.18 -10.03 -5.97
C PHE A 133 -9.95 -10.42 -6.79
N GLU A 134 -10.11 -11.07 -7.95
CA GLU A 134 -8.99 -11.38 -8.85
C GLU A 134 -8.28 -10.10 -9.32
N LEU A 135 -9.01 -9.05 -9.65
CA LEU A 135 -8.44 -7.75 -10.01
C LEU A 135 -7.68 -7.13 -8.84
N ARG A 136 -8.28 -7.12 -7.63
CA ARG A 136 -7.65 -6.57 -6.43
C ARG A 136 -6.39 -7.33 -6.02
N MET A 137 -6.39 -8.66 -6.16
CA MET A 137 -5.20 -9.47 -5.92
C MET A 137 -4.06 -9.09 -6.87
N LYS A 138 -4.33 -8.97 -8.18
CA LYS A 138 -3.32 -8.54 -9.16
C LYS A 138 -2.77 -7.15 -8.88
N GLN A 139 -3.62 -6.21 -8.44
CA GLN A 139 -3.17 -4.87 -8.03
C GLN A 139 -2.24 -4.93 -6.82
N LEU A 140 -2.63 -5.66 -5.77
CA LEU A 140 -1.83 -5.83 -4.57
C LEU A 140 -0.50 -6.56 -4.84
N GLU A 141 -0.51 -7.57 -5.71
CA GLU A 141 0.71 -8.25 -6.17
C GLU A 141 1.66 -7.25 -6.88
N GLY A 142 1.11 -6.42 -7.78
CA GLY A 142 1.88 -5.37 -8.46
C GLY A 142 2.47 -4.33 -7.50
N GLU A 143 1.70 -3.90 -6.50
CA GLU A 143 2.17 -2.98 -5.44
C GLU A 143 3.28 -3.61 -4.59
N VAL A 144 3.11 -4.88 -4.17
CA VAL A 144 4.12 -5.62 -3.42
C VAL A 144 5.41 -5.72 -4.22
N ASP A 145 5.34 -6.04 -5.52
CA ASP A 145 6.52 -6.13 -6.38
C ASP A 145 7.17 -4.77 -6.64
N TYR A 146 6.39 -3.70 -6.72
CA TYR A 146 6.91 -2.33 -6.75
C TYR A 146 7.68 -1.98 -5.48
N HIS A 147 7.09 -2.22 -4.31
CA HIS A 147 7.74 -1.93 -3.02
C HIS A 147 8.97 -2.80 -2.77
N LYS A 148 8.96 -4.07 -3.17
CA LYS A 148 10.15 -4.94 -3.14
C LYS A 148 11.28 -4.35 -3.97
N ARG A 149 11.00 -3.89 -5.19
CA ARG A 149 12.03 -3.25 -6.05
C ARG A 149 12.61 -2.00 -5.42
N ILE A 150 11.78 -1.14 -4.82
CA ILE A 150 12.24 0.05 -4.10
C ILE A 150 13.08 -0.34 -2.88
N ALA A 151 12.63 -1.31 -2.09
CA ALA A 151 13.37 -1.77 -0.92
C ALA A 151 14.75 -2.31 -1.30
N THR A 152 14.82 -3.15 -2.34
CA THR A 152 16.10 -3.64 -2.88
C THR A 152 16.99 -2.48 -3.34
N PHE A 153 16.43 -1.50 -4.05
CA PHE A 153 17.19 -0.33 -4.50
C PHE A 153 17.75 0.49 -3.32
N ILE A 154 16.95 0.75 -2.28
CA ILE A 154 17.40 1.49 -1.09
C ILE A 154 18.49 0.71 -0.35
N VAL A 155 18.33 -0.60 -0.20
CA VAL A 155 19.34 -1.47 0.42
C VAL A 155 20.64 -1.45 -0.39
N GLU A 156 20.56 -1.55 -1.71
CA GLU A 156 21.72 -1.48 -2.59
C GLU A 156 22.38 -0.09 -2.58
N GLN A 157 21.58 0.98 -2.56
CA GLN A 157 22.08 2.34 -2.42
C GLN A 157 22.82 2.51 -1.08
N ALA A 158 22.22 2.09 0.03
CA ALA A 158 22.84 2.16 1.36
C ALA A 158 24.17 1.40 1.39
N HIS A 159 24.20 0.19 0.80
CA HIS A 159 25.42 -0.61 0.67
C HIS A 159 26.50 0.12 -0.17
N ARG A 160 26.12 0.82 -1.25
CA ARG A 160 27.08 1.50 -2.13
C ARG A 160 27.58 2.82 -1.57
N THR A 161 26.72 3.65 -0.99
CA THR A 161 27.05 5.06 -0.68
C THR A 161 27.35 5.33 0.77
N GLN A 162 26.72 4.63 1.70
CA GLN A 162 26.82 4.97 3.12
C GLN A 162 27.67 3.99 3.89
N ASP A 163 27.51 2.70 3.63
CA ASP A 163 28.02 1.70 4.54
C ASP A 163 29.55 1.55 4.45
N ASP A 164 30.12 1.53 3.25
CA ASP A 164 31.57 1.35 3.10
C ASP A 164 32.38 2.64 3.30
N GLU A 165 31.88 3.79 2.84
CA GLU A 165 32.55 5.08 3.05
C GLU A 165 32.49 5.53 4.52
N ILE A 166 31.34 5.38 5.19
CA ILE A 166 31.23 5.72 6.62
C ILE A 166 32.05 4.75 7.46
N ARG A 167 32.02 3.43 7.16
CA ARG A 167 32.89 2.45 7.86
C ARG A 167 34.36 2.75 7.65
N ARG A 168 34.79 3.06 6.42
CA ARG A 168 36.18 3.44 6.14
C ARG A 168 36.57 4.73 6.87
N ARG A 169 35.76 5.78 6.77
CA ARG A 169 36.06 7.06 7.44
C ARG A 169 36.08 6.93 8.96
N ALA A 170 35.17 6.13 9.53
CA ALA A 170 35.18 5.84 10.97
C ALA A 170 36.41 5.03 11.40
N ALA A 171 36.88 4.10 10.57
CA ALA A 171 38.12 3.34 10.82
C ALA A 171 39.39 4.21 10.67
N GLU A 172 39.40 5.16 9.73
CA GLU A 172 40.54 6.08 9.50
C GLU A 172 40.60 7.23 10.51
N HIS A 173 39.48 7.61 11.12
CA HIS A 173 39.39 8.71 12.08
C HIS A 173 40.41 8.63 13.24
N PRO A 174 40.58 7.51 13.96
CA PRO A 174 41.57 7.43 15.04
C PRO A 174 43.00 7.62 14.56
N GLU A 175 43.36 7.10 13.38
CA GLU A 175 44.70 7.29 12.80
C GLU A 175 44.93 8.76 12.41
N LEU A 176 43.92 9.40 11.84
CA LEU A 176 43.97 10.83 11.49
C LEU A 176 44.06 11.71 12.74
N GLU A 177 43.29 11.41 13.79
CA GLU A 177 43.39 12.10 15.08
C GLU A 177 44.78 11.94 15.71
N GLN A 178 45.37 10.75 15.62
CA GLN A 178 46.72 10.52 16.10
C GLN A 178 47.74 11.34 15.31
N ARG A 179 47.68 11.32 13.98
CA ARG A 179 48.58 12.13 13.12
C ARG A 179 48.43 13.63 13.38
N LEU A 180 47.20 14.11 13.60
CA LEU A 180 46.96 15.51 13.96
C LEU A 180 47.61 15.85 15.30
N LYS A 181 47.48 14.98 16.32
CA LYS A 181 48.15 15.16 17.62
C LYS A 181 49.66 15.15 17.49
N GLU A 182 50.22 14.22 16.72
CA GLU A 182 51.66 14.12 16.47
C GLU A 182 52.20 15.38 15.77
N MET A 183 51.51 15.84 14.72
CA MET A 183 51.89 17.05 13.98
C MET A 183 51.75 18.32 14.85
N GLN A 184 50.70 18.41 15.66
CA GLN A 184 50.54 19.50 16.63
C GLN A 184 51.65 19.48 17.68
N ALA A 185 52.04 18.31 18.19
CA ALA A 185 53.14 18.16 19.12
C ALA A 185 54.49 18.54 18.48
N GLU A 186 54.73 18.15 17.24
CA GLU A 186 55.93 18.52 16.48
C GLU A 186 55.99 20.04 16.26
N MET A 187 54.87 20.66 15.85
CA MET A 187 54.78 22.11 15.67
C MET A 187 55.03 22.84 17.00
N GLN A 188 54.45 22.37 18.09
CA GLN A 188 54.65 22.92 19.43
C GLN A 188 56.13 22.82 19.86
N ALA A 189 56.76 21.67 19.66
CA ALA A 189 58.18 21.48 19.96
C ALA A 189 59.09 22.41 19.11
N ARG A 190 58.76 22.62 17.82
CA ARG A 190 59.49 23.58 16.97
C ARG A 190 59.33 25.01 17.46
N LEU A 191 58.13 25.41 17.88
CA LEU A 191 57.88 26.75 18.43
C LEU A 191 58.64 26.96 19.75
N GLU A 192 58.69 25.95 20.63
CA GLU A 192 59.46 26.00 21.86
C GLU A 192 60.97 26.07 21.60
N GLY A 193 61.48 25.30 20.64
CA GLY A 193 62.87 25.38 20.20
C GLY A 193 63.24 26.74 19.62
N ALA A 194 62.37 27.33 18.79
CA ALA A 194 62.56 28.67 18.25
C ALA A 194 62.59 29.74 19.34
N LYS A 195 61.68 29.66 20.34
CA LYS A 195 61.67 30.55 21.50
C LYS A 195 62.97 30.45 22.30
N ALA A 196 63.43 29.23 22.60
CA ALA A 196 64.69 29.04 23.32
C ALA A 196 65.89 29.62 22.55
N MET A 197 65.89 29.53 21.22
CA MET A 197 66.93 30.13 20.38
C MET A 197 66.87 31.67 20.40
N ILE A 198 65.67 32.25 20.33
CA ILE A 198 65.46 33.70 20.50
C ILE A 198 66.00 34.16 21.85
N ASP A 199 65.68 33.47 22.95
CA ASP A 199 66.19 33.81 24.29
C ASP A 199 67.73 33.79 24.36
N VAL A 200 68.37 32.84 23.65
CA VAL A 200 69.85 32.78 23.56
C VAL A 200 70.38 33.96 22.76
N PHE A 201 69.78 34.28 21.61
CA PHE A 201 70.19 35.43 20.80
C PHE A 201 69.96 36.75 21.53
N GLU A 202 68.86 36.93 22.25
CA GLU A 202 68.62 38.11 23.08
C GLU A 202 69.69 38.24 24.18
N LYS A 203 70.05 37.15 24.86
CA LYS A 203 71.16 37.17 25.83
C LYS A 203 72.48 37.55 25.19
N GLN A 204 72.79 37.02 24.01
CA GLN A 204 74.00 37.37 23.26
C GLN A 204 74.01 38.82 22.82
N LEU A 205 72.89 39.33 22.29
CA LEU A 205 72.73 40.74 21.92
C LEU A 205 72.95 41.64 23.14
N THR A 206 72.32 41.34 24.28
CA THR A 206 72.54 42.14 25.50
C THR A 206 73.98 42.07 26.02
N ALA A 207 74.69 40.95 25.83
CA ALA A 207 76.10 40.84 26.20
C ALA A 207 76.98 41.68 25.26
N LYS A 208 76.72 41.61 23.95
CA LYS A 208 77.40 42.43 22.94
C LYS A 208 77.12 43.91 23.11
N ASP A 209 75.92 44.30 23.49
CA ASP A 209 75.59 45.69 23.82
C ASP A 209 76.40 46.17 25.02
N ARG A 210 76.54 45.36 26.07
CA ARG A 210 77.41 45.69 27.22
C ARG A 210 78.88 45.81 26.82
N ASP A 211 79.39 44.90 25.98
CA ASP A 211 80.76 44.96 25.48
C ASP A 211 80.98 46.20 24.60
N ASN A 212 80.02 46.53 23.74
CA ASN A 212 80.06 47.74 22.93
C ASN A 212 80.08 49.01 23.79
N GLU A 213 79.27 49.09 24.85
CA GLU A 213 79.32 50.22 25.78
C GLU A 213 80.67 50.32 26.51
N ARG A 214 81.26 49.19 26.92
CA ARG A 214 82.62 49.17 27.48
C ARG A 214 83.65 49.68 26.48
N LEU A 215 83.61 49.19 25.24
CA LEU A 215 84.51 49.62 24.17
C LEU A 215 84.34 51.11 23.83
N LYS A 216 83.11 51.63 23.86
CA LYS A 216 82.85 53.07 23.69
C LYS A 216 83.49 53.89 24.81
N GLU A 217 83.39 53.43 26.05
CA GLU A 217 84.01 54.11 27.20
C GLU A 217 85.54 54.03 27.16
N ASP A 218 86.11 52.86 26.81
CA ASP A 218 87.54 52.70 26.60
C ASP A 218 88.04 53.57 25.45
N LYS A 219 87.29 53.65 24.35
CA LYS A 219 87.57 54.56 23.23
C LYS A 219 87.57 56.02 23.71
N ARG A 220 86.56 56.43 24.47
CA ARG A 220 86.48 57.79 25.04
C ARG A 220 87.67 58.09 25.97
N ARG A 221 88.11 57.12 26.78
CA ARG A 221 89.31 57.25 27.64
C ARG A 221 90.57 57.43 26.80
N LEU A 222 90.78 56.55 25.80
CA LEU A 222 91.92 56.62 24.91
C LEU A 222 91.94 57.91 24.09
N GLU A 223 90.79 58.41 23.63
CA GLU A 223 90.70 59.71 22.94
C GLU A 223 91.17 60.86 23.84
N VAL A 224 90.83 60.84 25.13
CA VAL A 224 91.32 61.82 26.11
C VAL A 224 92.83 61.68 26.34
N GLU A 225 93.35 60.45 26.48
CA GLU A 225 94.79 60.19 26.65
C GLU A 225 95.59 60.64 25.42
N VAL A 226 95.11 60.32 24.21
CA VAL A 226 95.72 60.76 22.94
C VAL A 226 95.74 62.28 22.86
N GLU A 227 94.65 62.96 23.25
CA GLU A 227 94.58 64.42 23.26
C GLU A 227 95.54 65.03 24.31
N ALA A 228 95.70 64.39 25.47
CA ALA A 228 96.69 64.80 26.47
C ALA A 228 98.13 64.65 25.96
N VAL A 229 98.47 63.49 25.38
CA VAL A 229 99.79 63.26 24.78
C VAL A 229 100.05 64.20 23.60
N ARG A 230 99.02 64.51 22.79
CA ARG A 230 99.13 65.52 21.73
C ARG A 230 99.49 66.89 22.29
N LYS A 231 98.84 67.33 23.38
CA LYS A 231 99.20 68.58 24.08
C LYS A 231 100.61 68.54 24.65
N GLU A 232 101.00 67.45 25.30
CA GLU A 232 102.37 67.28 25.79
C GLU A 232 103.41 67.34 24.65
N LEU A 233 103.11 66.72 23.51
CA LEU A 233 103.95 66.80 22.31
C LEU A 233 104.00 68.22 21.73
N GLU A 234 102.89 68.96 21.73
CA GLU A 234 102.86 70.37 21.33
C GLU A 234 103.67 71.25 22.29
N GLU A 235 103.57 71.04 23.59
CA GLU A 235 104.37 71.73 24.62
C GLU A 235 105.87 71.40 24.49
N LEU A 236 106.22 70.13 24.33
CA LEU A 236 107.59 69.68 24.09
C LEU A 236 108.13 70.24 22.77
N ARG A 237 107.32 70.25 21.70
CA ARG A 237 107.68 70.87 20.42
C ARG A 237 107.93 72.36 20.59
N ALA A 238 107.06 73.07 21.33
CA ALA A 238 107.25 74.49 21.64
C ALA A 238 108.51 74.73 22.49
N GLU A 239 108.83 73.84 23.43
CA GLU A 239 110.06 73.94 24.23
C GLU A 239 111.31 73.64 23.40
N VAL A 240 111.25 72.68 22.47
CA VAL A 240 112.31 72.44 21.48
C VAL A 240 112.50 73.65 20.57
N GLU A 241 111.43 74.30 20.12
CA GLU A 241 111.53 75.57 19.37
C GLU A 241 112.13 76.69 20.23
N ARG A 242 111.80 76.75 21.53
CA ARG A 242 112.36 77.73 22.46
C ARG A 242 113.84 77.50 22.77
N LEU A 243 114.27 76.24 22.89
CA LEU A 243 115.67 75.84 23.08
C LEU A 243 116.46 75.96 21.77
N GLY A 244 115.87 75.61 20.62
CA GLY A 244 116.42 75.89 19.29
C GLY A 244 116.61 77.39 19.06
N GLY A 245 115.66 78.22 19.50
CA GLY A 245 115.79 79.68 19.52
C GLY A 245 116.83 80.22 20.50
N ARG A 246 117.27 79.41 21.49
CA ARG A 246 118.36 79.74 22.42
C ARG A 246 119.72 79.26 21.91
N VAL A 247 119.76 78.18 21.12
CA VAL A 247 120.94 77.71 20.38
C VAL A 247 121.23 78.62 19.16
N ALA A 248 120.23 79.25 18.55
CA ALA A 248 120.41 80.22 17.46
C ALA A 248 121.06 81.56 17.87
N ARG A 249 121.41 81.77 19.16
CA ARG A 249 122.20 82.91 19.64
C ARG A 249 123.60 82.53 20.15
N GLY A 250 123.99 81.27 20.02
CA GLY A 250 125.34 80.77 20.29
C GLY A 250 126.05 80.41 18.99
N ASP A 251 127.11 81.16 18.72
CA ASP A 251 128.06 81.02 17.62
C ASP A 251 128.58 79.57 17.47
N GLY A 252 128.41 78.95 16.29
CA GLY A 252 129.05 77.68 15.94
C GLY A 252 128.18 76.70 15.17
N GLY A 253 128.58 76.42 13.93
CA GLY A 253 127.85 75.62 12.94
C GLY A 253 127.42 74.22 13.39
N GLY A 254 126.27 73.80 12.88
CA GLY A 254 125.67 72.48 13.11
C GLY A 254 124.55 72.20 12.11
N ASP A 255 124.81 72.47 10.82
CA ASP A 255 123.85 72.41 9.71
C ASP A 255 123.67 70.97 9.13
N GLU A 256 123.90 69.94 9.96
CA GLU A 256 123.93 68.53 9.49
C GLU A 256 123.07 67.56 10.31
N VAL A 257 122.34 68.03 11.34
CA VAL A 257 121.49 67.16 12.19
C VAL A 257 119.99 67.37 11.93
N VAL A 258 119.58 68.43 11.23
CA VAL A 258 118.17 68.74 10.94
C VAL A 258 117.60 67.93 9.75
N ALA A 259 118.47 67.34 8.91
CA ALA A 259 118.05 66.51 7.77
C ALA A 259 117.72 65.04 8.14
N GLN A 260 118.17 64.54 9.30
CA GLN A 260 117.93 63.15 9.70
C GLN A 260 116.60 62.94 10.44
N VAL A 261 116.08 63.99 11.12
CA VAL A 261 114.83 63.90 11.90
C VAL A 261 113.58 63.99 11.02
N LYS A 262 113.70 64.57 9.82
CA LYS A 262 112.59 64.69 8.85
C LYS A 262 112.25 63.38 8.11
N LYS A 263 113.06 62.32 8.27
CA LYS A 263 112.88 61.03 7.56
C LYS A 263 112.20 59.95 8.42
N CYS A 264 111.88 60.23 9.68
CA CYS A 264 111.24 59.27 10.59
C CYS A 264 109.80 59.62 11.00
N THR A 265 109.21 60.69 10.46
CA THR A 265 107.83 61.11 10.79
C THR A 265 106.81 60.90 9.66
N ASP A 266 107.22 60.30 8.54
CA ASP A 266 106.37 60.01 7.36
C ASP A 266 106.12 58.51 7.16
N VAL A 267 106.11 57.71 8.23
CA VAL A 267 105.68 56.31 8.17
C VAL A 267 104.19 56.23 8.50
N GLY A 268 103.37 56.36 7.45
CA GLY A 268 102.13 55.60 7.25
C GLY A 268 101.05 55.72 8.32
N ALA A 269 100.33 56.84 8.36
CA ALA A 269 99.02 56.92 9.03
C ALA A 269 97.84 56.58 8.08
N ASP A 270 98.03 56.70 6.76
CA ASP A 270 96.94 56.55 5.77
C ASP A 270 96.75 55.12 5.24
N GLU A 271 97.72 54.20 5.41
CA GLU A 271 97.61 52.82 4.89
C GLU A 271 96.88 51.84 5.81
N ILE A 272 96.63 52.18 7.09
CA ILE A 272 95.99 51.28 8.06
C ILE A 272 94.45 51.45 8.08
N VAL A 273 93.91 52.58 7.58
CA VAL A 273 92.47 52.86 7.62
C VAL A 273 91.71 52.19 6.46
N ASN A 274 92.38 51.83 5.37
CA ASN A 274 91.72 51.28 4.17
C ASN A 274 91.43 49.77 4.23
N ASP A 275 92.13 48.99 5.06
CA ASP A 275 91.88 47.53 5.15
C ASP A 275 90.66 47.17 6.00
N MET A 276 90.17 48.07 6.89
CA MET A 276 88.97 47.79 7.70
C MET A 276 87.65 48.17 7.00
N ALA A 277 87.70 48.94 5.91
CA ALA A 277 86.50 49.35 5.17
C ALA A 277 85.96 48.24 4.25
N ASN A 278 86.78 47.26 3.89
CA ASN A 278 86.41 46.22 2.92
C ASN A 278 85.63 45.04 3.53
N ASP A 279 85.72 44.82 4.85
CA ASP A 279 85.03 43.70 5.53
C ASP A 279 83.57 44.00 5.91
N VAL A 280 83.14 45.26 5.87
CA VAL A 280 81.75 45.66 6.21
C VAL A 280 80.81 45.60 4.99
N ALA A 281 81.34 45.57 3.77
CA ALA A 281 80.54 45.63 2.54
C ALA A 281 79.95 44.27 2.07
N VAL A 282 80.29 43.14 2.71
CA VAL A 282 79.93 41.80 2.23
C VAL A 282 78.61 41.25 2.83
N VAL A 283 77.97 41.93 3.78
CA VAL A 283 76.81 41.37 4.52
C VAL A 283 75.42 41.84 4.02
N THR A 284 75.33 42.81 3.10
CA THR A 284 74.03 43.35 2.64
C THR A 284 73.57 42.83 1.26
N ALA A 285 73.49 41.51 1.09
CA ALA A 285 72.93 40.93 -0.15
C ALA A 285 72.24 39.59 0.08
N GLN A 286 71.05 39.58 0.68
CA GLN A 286 69.93 38.69 0.31
C GLN A 286 68.78 38.81 1.32
N GLU A 287 67.60 39.22 0.84
CA GLU A 287 66.34 38.50 1.01
C GLU A 287 65.22 39.27 0.31
N HIS A 288 64.88 38.81 -0.89
CA HIS A 288 63.72 39.29 -1.62
C HIS A 288 62.50 38.51 -1.11
N VAL A 289 61.74 39.11 -0.20
CA VAL A 289 60.46 38.55 0.28
C VAL A 289 59.40 38.80 -0.81
N PRO A 290 58.81 37.76 -1.42
CA PRO A 290 57.75 37.95 -2.40
C PRO A 290 56.47 38.45 -1.72
N VAL A 291 55.99 39.59 -2.21
CA VAL A 291 54.73 40.22 -1.79
C VAL A 291 53.57 39.30 -2.15
N LEU A 292 52.89 38.78 -1.13
CA LEU A 292 51.60 38.10 -1.23
C LEU A 292 50.55 39.08 -1.75
N GLY A 293 49.96 38.80 -2.91
CA GLY A 293 48.64 39.34 -3.23
C GLY A 293 48.37 39.60 -4.69
N GLU A 294 48.18 38.54 -5.47
CA GLU A 294 47.22 38.46 -6.58
C GLU A 294 47.23 37.02 -7.09
N VAL A 295 46.24 36.21 -6.67
CA VAL A 295 46.09 34.84 -7.18
C VAL A 295 45.49 34.95 -8.58
N GLN A 296 46.30 34.69 -9.60
CA GLN A 296 45.83 34.66 -10.98
C GLN A 296 44.94 33.44 -11.20
N VAL A 297 43.72 33.65 -11.70
CA VAL A 297 42.74 32.60 -11.98
C VAL A 297 42.29 32.70 -13.44
N TYR A 298 42.22 31.56 -14.12
CA TYR A 298 41.81 31.42 -15.51
C TYR A 298 40.39 30.83 -15.60
N ARG A 299 39.51 31.42 -16.42
CA ARG A 299 38.12 30.96 -16.62
C ARG A 299 37.90 30.46 -18.05
N CYS A 300 37.21 29.34 -18.23
CA CYS A 300 37.02 28.73 -19.56
C CYS A 300 36.09 29.52 -20.48
N ARG A 301 34.86 29.85 -20.02
CA ARG A 301 33.84 30.64 -20.76
C ARG A 301 33.50 30.15 -22.19
N TRP A 302 33.86 28.92 -22.55
CA TRP A 302 33.53 28.34 -23.86
C TRP A 302 32.02 28.11 -24.02
N LYS A 303 31.47 28.30 -25.23
CA LYS A 303 30.05 28.07 -25.57
C LYS A 303 29.94 27.05 -26.69
N LYS A 304 29.28 25.92 -26.43
CA LYS A 304 28.95 24.90 -27.45
C LYS A 304 27.47 25.03 -27.83
N ASP A 305 27.19 25.14 -29.13
CA ASP A 305 25.83 25.07 -29.73
C ASP A 305 24.75 26.00 -29.15
N GLY A 306 25.13 27.22 -28.75
CA GLY A 306 24.17 28.24 -28.32
C GLY A 306 23.50 28.00 -26.97
N LYS A 307 23.94 26.99 -26.19
CA LYS A 307 23.57 26.84 -24.78
C LYS A 307 24.64 27.43 -23.85
N GLU A 308 24.35 27.40 -22.54
CA GLU A 308 25.08 28.08 -21.45
C GLU A 308 26.62 27.90 -21.52
N HIS A 309 27.35 28.91 -21.00
CA HIS A 309 28.81 28.95 -21.05
C HIS A 309 29.43 28.08 -19.95
N CYS A 310 30.61 27.50 -20.22
CA CYS A 310 31.34 26.74 -19.22
C CYS A 310 31.98 27.66 -18.16
N ASP A 311 31.58 27.50 -16.89
CA ASP A 311 32.01 28.32 -15.76
C ASP A 311 33.19 27.77 -14.94
N ALA A 312 33.92 26.78 -15.47
CA ALA A 312 35.08 26.20 -14.79
C ALA A 312 36.21 27.24 -14.61
N MET A 313 36.87 27.19 -13.44
CA MET A 313 37.98 28.07 -13.02
C MET A 313 39.23 27.24 -12.69
N PHE A 314 40.41 27.75 -13.06
CA PHE A 314 41.70 27.07 -12.93
C PHE A 314 42.77 28.01 -12.41
N PHE A 315 43.73 27.49 -11.64
CA PHE A 315 44.83 28.30 -11.09
C PHE A 315 46.04 28.39 -12.02
N THR A 316 46.15 27.45 -12.96
CA THR A 316 47.22 27.43 -13.95
C THR A 316 46.66 27.37 -15.36
N LYS A 317 47.45 27.83 -16.33
CA LYS A 317 47.06 27.84 -17.75
C LYS A 317 46.98 26.43 -18.31
N GLU A 318 47.82 25.52 -17.80
CA GLU A 318 47.91 24.12 -18.22
C GLU A 318 46.63 23.34 -17.84
N GLU A 319 46.04 23.64 -16.69
CA GLU A 319 44.77 23.04 -16.26
C GLU A 319 43.61 23.47 -17.16
N LEU A 320 43.54 24.77 -17.51
CA LEU A 320 42.54 25.28 -18.45
C LEU A 320 42.69 24.61 -19.83
N GLN A 321 43.92 24.49 -20.33
CA GLN A 321 44.17 23.87 -21.62
C GLN A 321 43.71 22.40 -21.64
N ARG A 322 44.05 21.65 -20.59
CA ARG A 322 43.63 20.25 -20.45
C ARG A 322 42.10 20.12 -20.36
N HIS A 323 41.42 21.05 -19.70
CA HIS A 323 39.97 21.09 -19.65
C HIS A 323 39.34 21.37 -21.02
N ILE A 324 39.95 22.23 -21.83
CA ILE A 324 39.49 22.51 -23.20
C ILE A 324 39.62 21.26 -24.08
N GLU A 325 40.74 20.55 -23.98
CA GLU A 325 41.02 19.34 -24.76
C GLU A 325 40.15 18.14 -24.33
N LEU A 326 39.96 17.92 -23.03
CA LEU A 326 39.18 16.80 -22.51
C LEU A 326 37.66 17.06 -22.44
N GLY A 327 37.26 18.33 -22.28
CA GLY A 327 35.88 18.74 -22.12
C GLY A 327 35.06 18.75 -23.42
N GLY A 328 35.66 18.36 -24.54
CA GLY A 328 34.99 18.35 -25.86
C GLY A 328 34.63 19.75 -26.36
N HIS A 329 35.39 20.77 -25.93
CA HIS A 329 35.20 22.15 -26.37
C HIS A 329 35.79 22.39 -27.78
N LEU A 330 36.76 21.58 -28.22
CA LEU A 330 37.45 21.69 -29.52
C LEU A 330 36.88 20.81 -30.65
N GLU A 331 35.67 20.25 -30.49
CA GLU A 331 35.02 19.41 -31.52
C GLU A 331 34.39 20.21 -32.67
#